data_AF-A0A1N7A9E4-F1
#
_entry.id   AF-A0A1N7A9E4-F1
#
_cell.length_a   1.000
_cell.length_b   1.000
_cell.length_c   1.000
_cell.angle_alpha   90.00
_cell.angle_beta   90.00
_cell.angle_gamma   90.00
#
_symmetry.space_group_name_H-M   'P 1'
#
loop_
_entity.id
_entity.type
_entity.pdbx_description
1 polymer ?
#
loop_
_entity_poly.entity_id
_entity_poly.type
_entity_poly.pdbx_seq_one_letter_code
_entity_poly.pdbx_strand_id
1 'polypeptide(L)' 'MDKFKVGDHVRWNSEAGMVSGRIIRVHHADFDYKGHRHRASQEEPQYEIRSDRSEDIAAHKDAALTKIG' A
#
# COMPACT_ATOMS: atom_id res chain seq x y z
N MET A 1 2.51 16.29 -0.09
CA MET A 1 2.93 15.46 -1.24
C MET A 1 3.07 14.04 -0.72
N ASP A 2 2.45 13.08 -1.39
CA ASP A 2 2.53 11.68 -0.99
C ASP A 2 3.96 11.16 -1.02
N LYS A 3 4.29 10.33 -0.03
CA LYS A 3 5.61 9.69 0.07
C LYS A 3 5.86 8.72 -1.08
N PHE A 4 4.80 8.11 -1.59
CA PHE A 4 4.85 7.19 -2.72
C PHE A 4 3.73 7.54 -3.72
N LYS A 5 3.92 7.13 -4.98
CA LYS A 5 2.94 7.34 -6.05
C LYS A 5 2.61 6.03 -6.76
N VAL A 6 1.50 6.03 -7.51
CA VAL A 6 1.14 4.91 -8.39
C VAL A 6 2.32 4.57 -9.31
N GLY A 7 2.64 3.28 -9.39
CA GLY A 7 3.77 2.75 -10.15
C GLY A 7 5.05 2.55 -9.34
N ASP A 8 5.20 3.20 -8.18
CA ASP A 8 6.37 3.01 -7.32
C ASP A 8 6.45 1.55 -6.84
N HIS A 9 7.68 0.99 -6.90
CA HIS A 9 7.97 -0.34 -6.40
C HIS A 9 8.34 -0.27 -4.92
N VAL A 10 7.60 -0.97 -4.08
CA VAL A 10 7.79 -0.97 -2.64
C VAL A 10 7.92 -2.39 -2.10
N ARG A 11 8.57 -2.50 -0.94
CA ARG A 11 8.57 -3.70 -0.10
C ARG A 11 7.96 -3.42 1.25
N TRP A 12 7.42 -4.46 1.88
CA TRP A 12 6.88 -4.42 3.23
C TRP A 12 7.04 -5.80 3.89
N ASN A 13 6.93 -5.82 5.22
CA ASN A 13 6.90 -7.06 5.98
C ASN A 13 5.48 -7.62 6.03
N SER A 14 5.33 -8.90 5.72
CA SER A 14 4.08 -9.66 5.86
C SER A 14 4.25 -10.83 6.83
N GLU A 15 3.17 -11.54 7.15
CA GLU A 15 3.24 -12.78 7.95
C GLU A 15 4.14 -13.85 7.31
N ALA A 16 4.24 -13.85 5.97
CA ALA A 16 5.11 -14.75 5.22
C ALA A 16 6.54 -14.21 5.03
N GLY A 17 6.90 -13.11 5.70
CA GLY A 17 8.18 -12.42 5.58
C GLY A 17 8.14 -11.23 4.63
N MET A 18 9.33 -10.81 4.16
CA MET A 18 9.49 -9.64 3.29
C MET A 18 8.92 -9.91 1.89
N VAL A 19 8.00 -9.07 1.46
CA VAL A 19 7.34 -9.14 0.14
C VAL A 19 7.45 -7.79 -0.58
N SER A 20 7.22 -7.80 -1.89
CA SER A 20 7.30 -6.61 -2.75
C SER A 20 6.13 -6.53 -3.72
N GLY A 21 5.92 -5.33 -4.27
CA GLY A 21 4.81 -5.04 -5.17
C GLY A 21 4.76 -3.59 -5.59
N ARG A 22 3.84 -3.27 -6.50
CA ARG A 22 3.68 -1.91 -7.04
C ARG A 22 2.44 -1.23 -6.50
N ILE A 23 2.57 0.06 -6.18
CA ILE A 23 1.43 0.88 -5.78
C ILE A 23 0.50 1.04 -6.98
N ILE A 24 -0.77 0.69 -6.80
CA ILE A 24 -1.82 0.80 -7.83
C ILE A 24 -2.84 1.88 -7.52
N ARG A 25 -2.96 2.31 -6.25
CA ARG A 25 -3.86 3.38 -5.81
C ARG A 25 -3.36 4.05 -4.54
N VAL A 26 -3.62 5.34 -4.41
CA VAL A 26 -3.39 6.14 -3.20
C VAL A 26 -4.74 6.64 -2.70
N HIS A 27 -5.00 6.49 -1.40
CA HIS A 27 -6.23 6.89 -0.73
C HIS A 27 -5.94 7.99 0.27
N HIS A 28 -6.70 9.08 0.17
CA HIS A 28 -6.63 10.24 1.09
C HIS A 28 -7.92 10.45 1.90
N ALA A 29 -8.83 9.48 1.82
CA ALA A 29 -10.07 9.44 2.55
C ALA A 29 -10.39 7.97 2.86
N ASP A 30 -11.29 7.76 3.82
CA ASP A 30 -11.73 6.41 4.18
C ASP A 30 -12.24 5.65 2.95
N PHE A 31 -11.88 4.37 2.87
CA PHE A 31 -12.27 3.48 1.78
C PHE A 31 -12.55 2.09 2.30
N ASP A 32 -13.33 1.32 1.55
CA ASP A 32 -13.64 -0.06 1.87
C ASP A 32 -12.65 -1.00 1.18
N TYR A 33 -12.09 -1.92 1.95
CA TYR A 33 -11.14 -2.91 1.47
C TYR A 33 -11.35 -4.24 2.20
N LYS A 34 -11.51 -5.32 1.42
CA LYS A 34 -11.79 -6.68 1.92
C LYS A 34 -12.91 -6.73 2.98
N GLY A 35 -13.97 -5.94 2.80
CA GLY A 35 -15.12 -5.89 3.71
C GLY A 35 -14.94 -5.03 4.96
N HIS A 36 -13.83 -4.30 5.06
CA HIS A 36 -13.52 -3.43 6.20
C HIS A 36 -13.27 -1.99 5.77
N ARG A 37 -13.72 -1.04 6.59
CA ARG A 37 -13.42 0.38 6.40
C ARG A 37 -11.98 0.67 6.85
N HIS A 38 -11.13 1.10 5.92
CA HIS A 38 -9.79 1.60 6.18
C HIS A 38 -9.82 3.12 6.35
N ARG A 39 -9.10 3.62 7.36
CA ARG A 39 -8.93 5.06 7.61
C ARG A 39 -7.75 5.60 6.82
N ALA A 40 -7.99 6.65 6.05
CA ALA A 40 -6.95 7.41 5.35
C ALA A 40 -7.29 8.90 5.34
N SER A 41 -6.26 9.74 5.28
CA SER A 41 -6.40 11.19 5.20
C SER A 41 -5.31 11.78 4.31
N GLN A 42 -5.34 13.11 4.11
CA GLN A 42 -4.26 13.81 3.42
C GLN A 42 -2.92 13.72 4.16
N GLU A 43 -2.95 13.64 5.49
CA GLU A 43 -1.76 13.56 6.35
C GLU A 43 -1.31 12.10 6.55
N GLU A 44 -2.24 11.16 6.54
CA GLU A 44 -2.01 9.73 6.71
C GLU A 44 -2.64 8.94 5.54
N PRO A 45 -2.06 9.04 4.33
CA PRO A 45 -2.57 8.30 3.18
C PRO A 45 -2.38 6.78 3.34
N GLN A 46 -3.24 6.02 2.68
CA GLN A 46 -3.07 4.57 2.52
C GLN A 46 -2.88 4.20 1.05
N TYR A 47 -2.17 3.11 0.82
CA TYR A 47 -1.73 2.69 -0.49
C TYR A 47 -2.22 1.27 -0.75
N GLU A 48 -2.85 1.05 -1.90
CA GLU A 48 -3.07 -0.30 -2.40
C GLU A 48 -1.86 -0.74 -3.22
N ILE A 49 -1.35 -1.93 -2.92
CA ILE A 49 -0.15 -2.49 -3.53
C ILE A 49 -0.49 -3.84 -4.13
N ARG A 50 -0.26 -4.02 -5.44
CA ARG A 50 -0.34 -5.33 -6.09
C ARG A 50 0.95 -6.09 -5.82
N SER A 51 0.84 -7.27 -5.21
CA SER A 51 1.96 -8.17 -4.94
C SER A 51 2.69 -8.56 -6.24
N ASP A 52 4.01 -8.68 -6.19
CA ASP A 52 4.79 -9.27 -7.29
C ASP A 52 4.68 -10.80 -7.33
N ARG A 53 4.27 -11.41 -6.20
CA ARG A 53 4.28 -12.86 -5.98
C ARG A 53 2.93 -13.52 -6.22
N SER A 54 1.86 -12.73 -6.22
CA SER A 54 0.47 -13.18 -6.37
C SER A 54 -0.38 -12.08 -6.97
N GLU A 55 -1.63 -12.40 -7.30
CA GLU A 55 -2.60 -11.39 -7.75
C GLU A 55 -3.23 -10.60 -6.59
N ASP A 56 -2.81 -10.87 -5.35
CA ASP A 56 -3.31 -10.19 -4.17
C ASP A 56 -2.97 -8.71 -4.18
N ILE A 57 -3.96 -7.94 -3.71
CA ILE A 57 -3.78 -6.54 -3.32
C ILE A 57 -3.58 -6.53 -1.80
N ALA A 58 -2.66 -5.69 -1.33
CA ALA A 58 -2.48 -5.31 0.06
C ALA A 58 -2.83 -3.82 0.25
N ALA A 59 -3.19 -3.42 1.47
CA ALA A 59 -3.45 -2.03 1.82
C ALA A 59 -2.58 -1.65 3.04
N HIS A 60 -1.68 -0.69 2.87
CA HIS A 60 -0.74 -0.27 3.92
C HIS A 60 -0.60 1.25 3.99
N LYS A 61 -0.32 1.77 5.20
CA LYS A 61 0.17 3.14 5.40
C LYS A 61 1.64 3.26 4.98
N ASP A 62 2.06 4.48 4.73
CA ASP A 62 3.43 4.81 4.28
C ASP A 62 4.53 4.31 5.24
N ALA A 63 4.25 4.26 6.54
CA ALA A 63 5.18 3.80 7.58
C ALA A 63 5.58 2.33 7.44
N ALA A 64 4.75 1.49 6.80
CA ALA A 64 5.05 0.08 6.57
C ALA A 64 5.82 -0.18 5.26
N LEU A 65 6.00 0.85 4.43
CA LEU A 65 6.53 0.70 3.07
C LEU A 65 7.95 1.24 2.96
N THR A 66 8.76 0.56 2.16
CA THR A 66 10.08 1.04 1.72
C THR A 66 10.14 0.98 0.21
N LYS A 67 10.48 2.10 -0.45
CA LYS A 67 10.71 2.13 -1.90
C LYS A 67 11.97 1.36 -2.26
N ILE A 68 11.91 0.56 -3.31
CA ILE A 68 13.01 -0.34 -3.74
C ILE A 68 13.43 -0.13 -5.21
N GLY A 69 13.09 1.02 -5.80
CA GLY A 69 13.47 1.42 -7.16
C GLY A 69 13.08 2.86 -7.45
#